data_AF-A0A7S2Y5I2-F1
#
_entry.id   AF-A0A7S2Y5I2-F1
#
_cell.length_a   1.000
_cell.length_b   1.000
_cell.length_c   1.000
_cell.angle_alpha   90.00
_cell.angle_beta   90.00
_cell.angle_gamma   90.00
#
_symmetry.space_group_name_H-M   'P 1'
#
loop_
_entity.id
_entity.type
_entity.pdbx_description
1 polymer ?
#
loop_
_entity_poly.entity_id
_entity_poly.type
_entity_poly.pdbx_seq_one_letter_code
_entity_poly.pdbx_strand_id
1 'polypeptide(L)'
;VDAIKIVHGAGVRVAMITGDHKDTALAIGGMLGLVDKAHSEAITGPELDAMTDEELQVAAPKYNVFARASPQNKIRIVKALQAQGEVCGMTGDGVNDAPA
;
A
#
# COMPACT_ATOMS: atom_id res chain seq x y z
N VAL A 1 -3.15 4.99 16.05
CA VAL A 1 -4.20 3.98 15.71
C VAL A 1 -5.56 4.65 15.53
N ASP A 2 -5.94 5.62 16.37
CA ASP A 2 -7.26 6.27 16.29
C ASP A 2 -7.55 6.93 14.93
N ALA A 3 -6.56 7.60 14.33
CA ALA A 3 -6.71 8.17 12.99
C ALA A 3 -7.08 7.10 11.93
N ILE A 4 -6.43 5.94 11.93
CA ILE A 4 -6.72 4.85 10.98
C ILE A 4 -8.13 4.29 11.20
N LYS A 5 -8.54 4.14 12.47
CA LYS A 5 -9.91 3.71 12.80
C LYS A 5 -10.96 4.70 12.29
N ILE A 6 -10.71 6.00 12.44
CA ILE A 6 -11.60 7.06 11.94
C ILE A 6 -11.73 6.97 10.42
N VAL A 7 -10.60 6.83 9.71
CA VAL A 7 -10.56 6.74 8.24
C VAL A 7 -11.27 5.48 7.75
N HIS A 8 -11.05 4.33 8.38
CA HIS A 8 -11.80 3.10 8.09
C HIS A 8 -13.31 3.27 8.37
N GLY A 9 -13.68 3.92 9.47
CA GLY A 9 -15.08 4.23 9.79
C GLY A 9 -15.77 5.13 8.78
N ALA A 10 -15.01 5.94 8.04
CA ALA A 10 -15.49 6.76 6.92
C ALA A 10 -15.56 5.99 5.59
N GLY A 11 -15.25 4.69 5.57
CA GLY A 11 -15.24 3.86 4.37
C GLY A 11 -14.01 4.04 3.48
N VAL A 12 -12.97 4.70 3.99
CA VAL A 12 -11.72 4.91 3.26
C VAL A 12 -10.73 3.80 3.61
N ARG A 13 -10.20 3.14 2.58
CA ARG A 13 -9.16 2.13 2.71
C ARG A 13 -7.81 2.80 3.00
N VAL A 14 -7.06 2.26 3.97
CA VAL A 14 -5.68 2.69 4.24
C VAL A 14 -4.72 1.56 3.86
N ALA A 15 -3.68 1.91 3.11
CA ALA A 15 -2.58 1.01 2.78
C ALA A 15 -1.23 1.62 3.20
N MET A 16 -0.31 0.78 3.65
CA MET A 16 1.05 1.14 4.03
C MET A 16 2.02 0.79 2.91
N ILE A 17 2.89 1.73 2.54
CA ILE A 17 4.01 1.50 1.63
C ILE A 17 5.31 1.87 2.37
N THR A 18 6.18 0.89 2.63
CA THR A 18 7.41 1.07 3.42
C THR A 18 8.64 0.43 2.76
N GLY A 19 9.83 0.94 3.10
CA GLY A 19 11.12 0.34 2.77
C GLY A 19 11.54 -0.80 3.70
N ASP A 20 10.78 -1.05 4.76
CA ASP A 20 11.07 -2.11 5.74
C ASP A 20 10.96 -3.53 5.17
N HIS A 21 11.50 -4.47 5.92
CA HIS A 21 11.33 -5.90 5.64
C HIS A 21 9.86 -6.34 5.78
N LYS A 22 9.48 -7.37 5.01
CA LYS A 22 8.11 -7.89 4.91
C LYS A 22 7.51 -8.23 6.28
N ASP A 23 8.25 -8.94 7.12
CA ASP A 23 7.77 -9.37 8.44
C ASP A 23 7.54 -8.19 9.38
N THR A 24 8.45 -7.21 9.37
CA THR A 24 8.30 -5.96 10.14
C THR A 24 7.09 -5.17 9.65
N ALA A 25 6.93 -5.03 8.34
CA ALA A 25 5.82 -4.30 7.75
C ALA A 25 4.47 -4.96 8.08
N LEU A 26 4.39 -6.30 8.07
CA LEU A 26 3.20 -7.04 8.47
C LEU A 26 2.90 -6.88 9.96
N ALA A 27 3.91 -6.96 10.83
CA ALA A 27 3.73 -6.77 12.27
C ALA A 27 3.18 -5.36 12.57
N ILE A 28 3.77 -4.32 11.99
CA ILE A 28 3.30 -2.94 12.15
C ILE A 28 1.91 -2.77 11.51
N GLY A 29 1.69 -3.31 10.31
CA GLY A 29 0.40 -3.28 9.63
C GLY A 29 -0.72 -3.91 10.46
N GLY A 30 -0.44 -5.03 11.12
CA GLY A 30 -1.35 -5.68 12.07
C GLY A 30 -1.66 -4.80 13.28
N MET A 31 -0.65 -4.19 13.89
CA MET A 31 -0.84 -3.25 15.01
C MET A 31 -1.68 -2.03 14.62
N LEU A 32 -1.57 -1.58 13.37
CA LEU A 32 -2.33 -0.45 12.84
C LEU A 32 -3.73 -0.82 12.34
N GLY A 33 -4.05 -2.11 12.25
CA GLY A 33 -5.35 -2.60 11.74
C GLY A 33 -5.47 -2.58 10.21
N LEU A 34 -4.35 -2.62 9.50
CA LEU A 34 -4.30 -2.67 8.02
C LEU A 34 -4.35 -4.11 7.49
N VAL A 35 -4.01 -5.07 8.33
CA VAL A 35 -3.99 -6.50 8.02
C VAL A 35 -5.26 -7.14 8.58
N ASP A 36 -6.02 -7.79 7.70
CA ASP A 36 -7.24 -8.53 8.05
C ASP A 36 -7.30 -9.85 7.27
N LYS A 37 -8.44 -10.56 7.32
CA LYS A 37 -8.59 -11.84 6.61
C LYS A 37 -8.56 -11.71 5.08
N ALA A 38 -8.95 -10.56 4.54
CA ALA A 38 -8.93 -10.29 3.11
C ALA A 38 -7.55 -9.77 2.65
N HIS A 39 -6.81 -9.12 3.54
CA HIS A 39 -5.51 -8.51 3.30
C HIS A 39 -4.46 -9.02 4.30
N SER A 40 -4.32 -10.35 4.39
CA SER A 40 -3.49 -11.00 5.42
C SER A 40 -2.01 -11.00 5.09
N GLU A 41 -1.65 -10.68 3.85
CA GLU A 41 -0.28 -10.74 3.35
C GLU A 41 0.23 -9.37 2.92
N ALA A 42 1.55 -9.29 2.77
CA ALA A 42 2.24 -8.16 2.18
C ALA A 42 2.87 -8.57 0.86
N ILE A 43 3.03 -7.60 -0.04
CA ILE A 43 3.79 -7.76 -1.28
C ILE A 43 5.04 -6.89 -1.21
N THR A 44 6.15 -7.37 -1.76
CA THR A 44 7.44 -6.67 -1.71
C THR A 44 7.74 -5.93 -3.01
N GLY A 45 8.56 -4.88 -2.94
CA GLY A 45 9.10 -4.17 -4.12
C GLY A 45 9.58 -5.11 -5.24
N PRO A 46 10.45 -6.10 -4.96
CA PRO A 46 10.89 -7.06 -5.96
C PRO A 46 9.75 -7.91 -6.58
N GLU A 47 8.75 -8.29 -5.79
CA GLU A 47 7.56 -8.98 -6.31
C GLU A 47 6.73 -8.06 -7.23
N LEU A 48 6.62 -6.76 -6.91
CA LEU A 48 5.97 -5.75 -7.75
C LEU A 48 6.76 -5.46 -9.04
N ASP A 49 8.09 -5.45 -8.96
CA ASP A 49 8.97 -5.20 -10.11
C ASP A 49 8.94 -6.35 -11.12
N ALA A 50 8.64 -7.56 -10.67
CA ALA A 50 8.41 -8.71 -11.52
C ALA A 50 7.05 -8.71 -12.23
N MET A 51 6.11 -7.84 -11.82
CA MET A 51 4.78 -7.73 -12.40
C MET A 51 4.72 -6.65 -13.49
N THR A 52 3.95 -6.93 -14.55
CA THR A 52 3.54 -5.87 -15.50
C THR A 52 2.57 -4.89 -14.83
N ASP A 53 2.31 -3.75 -15.48
CA ASP A 53 1.37 -2.77 -14.94
C ASP A 53 -0.06 -3.32 -14.90
N GLU A 54 -0.45 -4.17 -15.85
CA GLU A 54 -1.76 -4.84 -15.88
C GLU A 54 -1.88 -5.88 -14.77
N GLU A 55 -0.83 -6.66 -14.52
CA GLU A 55 -0.79 -7.61 -13.40
C GLU A 55 -0.88 -6.87 -12.06
N LEU A 56 -0.16 -5.76 -11.95
CA LEU A 56 -0.18 -4.92 -10.76
C LEU A 56 -1.56 -4.27 -10.52
N GLN A 57 -2.27 -3.86 -11.57
CA GLN A 57 -3.64 -3.37 -11.46
C GLN A 57 -4.59 -4.39 -10.81
N VAL A 58 -4.40 -5.68 -11.09
CA VAL A 58 -5.20 -6.76 -10.50
C VAL A 58 -4.68 -7.16 -9.11
N ALA A 59 -3.38 -7.07 -8.88
CA ALA A 59 -2.76 -7.48 -7.62
C ALA A 59 -2.88 -6.41 -6.51
N ALA A 60 -2.66 -5.14 -6.82
CA ALA A 60 -2.59 -4.06 -5.84
C ALA A 60 -3.82 -3.98 -4.92
N PRO A 61 -5.07 -4.14 -5.41
CA PRO A 61 -6.24 -4.10 -4.54
C PRO A 61 -6.30 -5.23 -3.50
N LYS A 62 -5.48 -6.29 -3.61
CA LYS A 62 -5.47 -7.42 -2.67
C LYS A 62 -4.56 -7.20 -1.46
N TYR A 63 -3.74 -6.15 -1.45
CA TYR A 63 -2.75 -5.93 -0.42
C TYR A 63 -2.94 -4.55 0.24
N ASN A 64 -2.82 -4.50 1.57
CA ASN A 64 -2.77 -3.23 2.32
C ASN A 64 -1.36 -2.92 2.82
N VAL A 65 -0.39 -3.82 2.60
CA VAL A 65 0.99 -3.67 3.07
C VAL A 65 1.93 -3.96 1.90
N PHE A 66 2.68 -2.93 1.50
CA PHE A 66 3.69 -2.97 0.46
C PHE A 66 5.06 -2.74 1.13
N ALA A 67 5.89 -3.78 1.18
CA ALA A 67 7.18 -3.78 1.87
C ALA A 67 8.34 -3.63 0.88
N ARG A 68 9.53 -3.22 1.36
CA ARG A 68 10.73 -3.03 0.51
C ARG A 68 10.46 -2.20 -0.76
N ALA A 69 9.51 -1.27 -0.69
CA ALA A 69 9.04 -0.54 -1.86
C ALA A 69 10.00 0.60 -2.23
N SER A 70 10.37 0.68 -3.50
CA SER A 70 11.12 1.80 -4.07
C SER A 70 10.24 3.02 -4.30
N PRO A 71 10.82 4.23 -4.51
CA PRO A 71 10.07 5.40 -4.95
C PRO A 71 9.25 5.13 -6.23
N GLN A 72 9.79 4.35 -7.17
CA GLN A 72 9.07 3.95 -8.39
C GLN A 72 7.87 3.05 -8.07
N ASN A 73 7.99 2.12 -7.12
CA ASN A 73 6.88 1.25 -6.74
C ASN A 73 5.71 2.06 -6.17
N LYS A 74 5.97 3.09 -5.35
CA LYS A 74 4.92 3.97 -4.80
C LYS A 74 4.04 4.53 -5.92
N ILE A 75 4.66 5.10 -6.96
CA ILE A 75 3.95 5.67 -8.12
C ILE A 75 3.19 4.59 -8.89
N ARG A 76 3.81 3.41 -9.11
CA ARG A 76 3.15 2.30 -9.82
C ARG A 76 1.93 1.77 -9.06
N ILE A 77 2.01 1.65 -7.73
CA ILE A 77 0.88 1.22 -6.89
C ILE A 77 -0.27 2.22 -6.99
N VAL A 78 0.01 3.53 -6.85
CA VAL A 78 -1.02 4.57 -6.94
C VAL A 78 -1.70 4.54 -8.31
N LYS A 79 -0.92 4.47 -9.40
CA LYS A 79 -1.47 4.36 -10.76
C LYS A 79 -2.31 3.11 -10.97
N ALA A 80 -1.87 1.97 -10.42
CA ALA A 80 -2.60 0.72 -10.52
C ALA A 80 -3.97 0.80 -9.82
N LEU A 81 -4.03 1.40 -8.64
CA LEU A 81 -5.29 1.62 -7.91
C LEU A 81 -6.18 2.65 -8.62
N GLN A 82 -5.62 3.74 -9.12
CA GLN A 82 -6.35 4.74 -9.92
C GLN A 82 -6.95 4.16 -11.20
N ALA A 83 -6.24 3.24 -11.88
CA ALA A 83 -6.75 2.55 -13.06
C ALA A 83 -7.95 1.63 -12.76
N GLN A 84 -8.11 1.20 -11.50
CA GLN A 84 -9.29 0.48 -11.00
C GLN A 84 -10.43 1.44 -10.57
N GLY A 85 -10.25 2.75 -10.76
CA GLY A 85 -11.24 3.77 -10.41
C GLY A 85 -11.14 4.27 -8.97
N GLU A 86 -10.11 3.89 -8.21
CA GLU A 86 -9.91 4.40 -6.85
C GLU A 86 -9.36 5.83 -6.86
N VAL A 87 -9.95 6.71 -6.04
CA VAL A 87 -9.38 8.04 -5.78
C VAL A 87 -8.34 7.90 -4.67
N CYS A 88 -7.07 8.04 -5.04
CA CYS A 88 -5.95 7.82 -4.14
C CYS A 88 -5.40 9.14 -3.60
N GLY A 89 -5.09 9.18 -2.30
CA GLY A 89 -4.28 10.22 -1.67
C GLY A 89 -3.09 9.58 -0.97
N MET A 90 -1.90 10.15 -1.14
CA MET A 90 -0.68 9.63 -0.55
C MET A 90 -0.13 10.60 0.50
N THR A 91 0.31 10.07 1.63
CA THR A 91 0.97 10.83 2.70
C THR A 91 2.27 10.14 3.07
N GLY A 92 3.34 10.91 3.25
CA GLY A 92 4.58 10.40 3.82
C GLY A 92 5.54 11.54 4.17
N ASP A 93 6.60 11.18 4.86
CA ASP A 93 7.63 12.08 5.41
C ASP A 93 8.84 12.23 4.48
N GLY A 94 8.83 11.56 3.32
CA GLY A 94 9.92 11.60 2.35
C GLY A 94 9.87 12.84 1.46
N VAL A 95 11.04 13.36 1.10
CA VAL A 95 11.23 14.45 0.10
C VAL A 95 10.61 14.14 -1.27
N ASN A 96 10.19 12.88 -1.50
CA ASN A 96 9.64 12.35 -2.73
C ASN A 96 8.09 12.29 -2.78
N ASP A 97 7.37 12.68 -1.72
CA ASP A 97 5.89 12.71 -1.73
C ASP A 97 5.33 14.04 -2.28
N ALA A 98 6.18 14.89 -2.87
CA ALA A 98 5.82 16.20 -3.42
C ALA A 98 5.06 16.18 -4.77
N PRO A 99 5.17 15.15 -5.64
CA PRO A 99 4.40 15.07 -6.87
C PRO A 99 3.49 13.82 -6.94
N ALA A 100 2.82 13.46 -5.85
CA ALA A 100 1.80 12.42 -5.82
C ALA A 100 0.39 12.99 -6.08
#